data_AF-A0A814PIR4-F1
#
_entry.id   AF-A0A814PIR4-F1
#
_cell.length_a   1.000
_cell.length_b   1.000
_cell.length_c   1.000
_cell.angle_alpha   90.00
_cell.angle_beta   90.00
_cell.angle_gamma   90.00
#
_symmetry.space_group_name_H-M   'P 1'
#
loop_
_entity.id
_entity.type
_entity.pdbx_description
1 polymer ?
#
loop_
_entity_poly.entity_id
_entity_poly.type
_entity_poly.pdbx_seq_one_letter_code
_entity_poly.pdbx_strand_id
1 'polypeptide(L)'
;MSSKINIGFIGLSKGRWAEHAHATYLQNSSIYKIKALANSTLESAKSAAETFGIDKYYGTPEELAQDRNVDTVVVSVKVPLHKQLIMPAIQQGKNAIVEWPLGRNLQEAEELTALARSKGIKTMVILQARQSSVIKKMNEIVDSGKLGKILSIHIYASGAAWGSAIDTANAYVANIANGVTLTSVPGGHTLDAMCYVFGEFKSVTATMHNARKTIEVRDEKGDTIREEPMTSHDQMSVSGLLTSGAYASIHLRGGSYKGTNLLWEVEGTQGELQIRGTTGHLQLSSPTLFASFNGEDLTEIKLDEEHGAHVNVGRAYDEFAKKDGIYPSWEDAVVRHQRLLAFCVIAQLAPTWILWTINKQTRMNTWHSGLFDCFSDWNICCYGCFCPACLFGENAEKIDGSSCCNSGCLWYLMSGWGLCCVTHIGKRKALRERFNLGEDCNDCLATTFCSVCAICQEARELKHRLLSTEGRPVVAQPMSTAYNSFGQSELKK
;
A
#
# COMPACT_ATOMS: atom_id res chain seq x y z
N MET A 1 -32.61 -25.78 -28.60
CA MET A 1 -31.63 -24.77 -28.12
C MET A 1 -32.27 -24.06 -26.94
N SER A 2 -31.62 -23.99 -25.78
CA SER A 2 -32.10 -23.15 -24.67
C SER A 2 -32.23 -21.71 -25.16
N SER A 3 -33.26 -20.98 -24.73
CA SER A 3 -33.37 -19.55 -25.01
C SER A 3 -32.17 -18.82 -24.40
N LYS A 4 -31.58 -17.88 -25.15
CA LYS A 4 -30.49 -17.03 -24.66
C LYS A 4 -30.96 -16.20 -23.46
N ILE A 5 -30.05 -15.89 -22.54
CA ILE A 5 -30.28 -14.94 -21.44
C ILE A 5 -30.29 -13.53 -22.02
N ASN A 6 -31.37 -12.79 -21.83
CA ASN A 6 -31.52 -11.44 -22.33
C ASN A 6 -30.91 -10.41 -21.36
N ILE A 7 -29.91 -9.68 -21.86
CA ILE A 7 -29.21 -8.63 -21.13
C ILE A 7 -29.85 -7.27 -21.38
N GLY A 8 -30.11 -6.53 -20.30
CA GLY A 8 -30.32 -5.10 -20.30
C GLY A 8 -29.02 -4.41 -19.89
N PHE A 9 -28.48 -3.51 -20.71
CA PHE A 9 -27.16 -2.92 -20.46
C PHE A 9 -27.26 -1.44 -20.11
N ILE A 10 -26.71 -1.03 -18.97
CA ILE A 10 -26.63 0.39 -18.56
C ILE A 10 -25.19 0.87 -18.71
N GLY A 11 -24.97 1.92 -19.52
CA GLY A 11 -23.65 2.52 -19.72
C GLY A 11 -22.87 2.03 -20.93
N LEU A 12 -23.51 1.32 -21.87
CA LEU A 12 -22.85 0.87 -23.10
C LEU A 12 -22.69 2.04 -24.08
N SER A 13 -21.45 2.33 -24.46
CA SER A 13 -21.11 3.39 -25.42
C SER A 13 -19.82 3.07 -26.16
N LYS A 14 -19.71 3.60 -27.39
CA LYS A 14 -18.54 3.42 -28.26
C LYS A 14 -17.29 4.08 -27.67
N GLY A 15 -16.14 3.42 -27.82
CA GLY A 15 -14.82 3.87 -27.36
C GLY A 15 -14.62 3.80 -25.84
N ARG A 16 -15.52 3.13 -25.10
CA ARG A 16 -15.46 3.05 -23.62
C ARG A 16 -15.20 1.64 -23.13
N TRP A 17 -14.90 1.52 -21.84
CA TRP A 17 -14.66 0.26 -21.14
C TRP A 17 -15.73 -0.81 -21.42
N ALA A 18 -17.01 -0.43 -21.37
CA ALA A 18 -18.14 -1.34 -21.60
C ALA A 18 -18.10 -2.07 -22.96
N GLU A 19 -17.70 -1.37 -24.03
CA GLU A 19 -17.57 -1.97 -25.36
C GLU A 19 -16.46 -3.03 -25.38
N HIS A 20 -15.28 -2.63 -24.93
CA HIS A 20 -14.10 -3.47 -24.97
C HIS A 20 -14.27 -4.68 -24.05
N ALA A 21 -14.64 -4.48 -22.78
CA ALA A 21 -14.67 -5.54 -21.78
C ALA A 21 -15.92 -6.43 -21.83
N HIS A 22 -17.10 -5.90 -22.21
CA HIS A 22 -18.35 -6.67 -22.18
C HIS A 22 -18.92 -6.93 -23.57
N ALA A 23 -19.13 -5.87 -24.36
CA ALA A 23 -19.88 -5.98 -25.61
C ALA A 23 -19.19 -6.93 -26.60
N THR A 24 -17.86 -6.90 -26.67
CA THR A 24 -17.05 -7.80 -27.50
C THR A 24 -17.41 -9.27 -27.29
N TYR A 25 -17.52 -9.72 -26.02
CA TYR A 25 -17.96 -11.08 -25.71
C TYR A 25 -19.48 -11.26 -25.90
N LEU A 26 -20.29 -10.33 -25.38
CA LEU A 26 -21.75 -10.47 -25.36
C LEU A 26 -22.39 -10.46 -26.76
N GLN A 27 -21.86 -9.69 -27.71
CA GLN A 27 -22.38 -9.66 -29.09
C GLN A 27 -22.13 -10.99 -29.83
N ASN A 28 -21.07 -11.71 -29.48
CA ASN A 28 -20.69 -12.99 -30.09
C ASN A 28 -21.16 -14.21 -29.28
N SER A 29 -21.80 -14.00 -28.13
CA SER A 29 -22.19 -15.09 -27.23
C SER A 29 -23.32 -15.94 -27.81
N SER A 30 -23.18 -17.26 -27.69
CA SER A 30 -24.28 -18.22 -27.92
C SER A 30 -25.24 -18.34 -26.73
N ILE A 31 -24.84 -17.82 -25.56
CA ILE A 31 -25.57 -17.91 -24.28
C ILE A 31 -26.37 -16.64 -24.00
N TYR A 32 -25.82 -15.47 -24.36
CA TYR A 32 -26.39 -14.17 -24.04
C TYR A 32 -26.84 -13.40 -25.29
N LYS A 33 -27.81 -12.50 -25.13
CA LYS A 33 -28.17 -11.50 -26.14
C LYS A 33 -28.39 -10.15 -25.45
N ILE A 34 -27.74 -9.09 -25.92
CA ILE A 34 -28.07 -7.73 -25.48
C ILE A 34 -29.42 -7.35 -26.10
N LYS A 35 -30.46 -7.33 -25.27
CA LYS A 35 -31.85 -7.14 -25.69
C LYS A 35 -32.28 -5.69 -25.63
N ALA A 36 -31.79 -4.96 -24.64
CA ALA A 36 -32.05 -3.54 -24.46
C ALA A 36 -30.84 -2.84 -23.82
N LEU A 37 -30.78 -1.52 -23.97
CA LEU A 37 -29.81 -0.71 -23.23
C LEU A 37 -30.42 0.59 -22.72
N ALA A 38 -29.79 1.19 -21.72
CA ALA A 38 -30.09 2.53 -21.24
C ALA A 38 -28.80 3.33 -21.04
N ASN A 39 -28.85 4.62 -21.33
CA ASN A 39 -27.77 5.57 -21.08
C ASN A 39 -28.33 6.81 -20.36
N SER A 40 -27.46 7.80 -20.08
CA SER A 40 -27.84 9.00 -19.33
C SER A 40 -28.88 9.89 -20.04
N THR A 41 -29.06 9.73 -21.35
CA THR A 41 -30.11 10.38 -22.13
C THR A 41 -30.68 9.42 -23.17
N LEU A 42 -31.89 9.69 -23.66
CA LEU A 42 -32.50 8.89 -24.72
C LEU A 42 -31.68 8.94 -26.03
N GLU A 43 -31.09 10.08 -26.36
CA GLU A 43 -30.28 10.27 -27.56
C GLU A 43 -28.99 9.45 -27.50
N SER A 44 -28.30 9.45 -26.36
CA SER A 44 -27.10 8.64 -26.16
C SER A 44 -27.41 7.14 -26.14
N ALA A 45 -28.60 6.75 -25.65
CA ALA A 45 -29.08 5.38 -25.71
C ALA A 45 -29.36 4.96 -27.17
N LYS A 46 -30.06 5.82 -27.94
CA LYS A 46 -30.32 5.60 -29.36
C LYS A 46 -29.04 5.45 -30.17
N SER A 47 -28.06 6.35 -29.98
CA SER A 47 -26.78 6.29 -30.68
C SER A 47 -25.99 5.01 -30.39
N ALA A 48 -25.98 4.55 -29.13
CA ALA A 48 -25.38 3.27 -28.78
C ALA A 48 -26.14 2.10 -29.40
N ALA A 49 -27.47 2.14 -29.40
CA ALA A 49 -28.31 1.08 -29.96
C ALA A 49 -28.08 0.91 -31.47
N GLU A 50 -27.97 2.01 -32.21
CA GLU A 50 -27.59 2.02 -33.62
C GLU A 50 -26.17 1.46 -33.82
N THR A 51 -25.21 1.84 -32.98
CA THR A 51 -23.81 1.38 -33.07
C THR A 51 -23.67 -0.12 -32.84
N PHE A 52 -24.39 -0.66 -31.86
CA PHE A 52 -24.24 -2.05 -31.42
C PHE A 52 -25.34 -2.99 -31.98
N GLY A 53 -26.26 -2.49 -32.79
CA GLY A 53 -27.34 -3.27 -33.41
C GLY A 53 -28.36 -3.80 -32.40
N ILE A 54 -28.77 -2.96 -31.44
CA ILE A 54 -29.70 -3.33 -30.36
C ILE A 54 -31.08 -2.69 -30.61
N ASP A 55 -32.13 -3.51 -30.64
CA ASP A 55 -33.46 -3.05 -31.09
C ASP A 55 -34.16 -2.10 -30.10
N LYS A 56 -33.89 -2.22 -28.79
CA LYS A 56 -34.55 -1.46 -27.74
C LYS A 56 -33.57 -0.61 -26.96
N TYR A 57 -33.96 0.63 -26.70
CA TYR A 57 -33.18 1.57 -25.91
C TYR A 57 -34.09 2.46 -25.08
N TYR A 58 -33.59 2.88 -23.93
CA TYR A 58 -34.34 3.63 -22.93
C TYR A 58 -33.54 4.84 -22.44
N GLY A 59 -34.25 5.89 -22.04
CA GLY A 59 -33.63 7.10 -21.48
C GLY A 59 -33.35 6.99 -19.99
N THR A 60 -33.92 5.98 -19.32
CA THR A 60 -33.80 5.78 -17.88
C THR A 60 -33.58 4.31 -17.50
N PRO A 61 -32.89 4.03 -16.38
CA PRO A 61 -32.79 2.69 -15.82
C PRO A 61 -34.14 2.06 -15.44
N GLU A 62 -35.10 2.88 -15.01
CA GLU A 62 -36.43 2.45 -14.60
C GLU A 62 -37.22 1.84 -15.76
N GLU A 63 -37.20 2.48 -16.94
CA GLU A 63 -37.83 1.95 -18.15
C GLU A 63 -37.21 0.62 -18.58
N LEU A 64 -35.87 0.51 -18.54
CA LEU A 64 -35.16 -0.73 -18.84
C LEU A 64 -35.50 -1.83 -17.83
N ALA A 65 -35.62 -1.49 -16.55
CA ALA A 65 -36.02 -2.43 -15.50
C ALA A 65 -37.48 -2.89 -15.65
N GLN A 66 -38.35 -2.14 -16.34
CA GLN A 66 -39.73 -2.56 -16.60
C GLN A 66 -39.87 -3.49 -17.82
N ASP A 67 -38.85 -3.61 -18.68
CA ASP A 67 -38.92 -4.51 -19.84
C ASP A 67 -38.95 -5.98 -19.37
N ARG A 68 -40.08 -6.64 -19.64
CA ARG A 68 -40.31 -8.06 -19.33
C ARG A 68 -39.41 -9.01 -20.14
N ASN A 69 -38.77 -8.51 -21.20
CA ASN A 69 -37.85 -9.30 -22.04
C ASN A 69 -36.39 -9.19 -21.57
N VAL A 70 -36.11 -8.55 -20.43
CA VAL A 70 -34.77 -8.45 -19.85
C VAL A 70 -34.68 -9.36 -18.62
N ASP A 71 -33.75 -10.31 -18.64
CA ASP A 71 -33.55 -11.29 -17.56
C ASP A 71 -32.49 -10.82 -16.56
N THR A 72 -31.41 -10.21 -17.06
CA THR A 72 -30.26 -9.76 -16.28
C THR A 72 -29.86 -8.35 -16.68
N VAL A 73 -29.55 -7.49 -15.71
CA VAL A 73 -29.06 -6.13 -15.96
C VAL A 73 -27.58 -6.01 -15.65
N VAL A 74 -26.83 -5.42 -16.59
CA VAL A 74 -25.40 -5.13 -16.46
C VAL A 74 -25.21 -3.62 -16.29
N VAL A 75 -24.43 -3.19 -15.30
CA VAL A 75 -24.07 -1.77 -15.09
C VAL A 75 -22.56 -1.59 -15.21
N SER A 76 -22.13 -0.84 -16.23
CA SER A 76 -20.74 -0.45 -16.46
C SER A 76 -20.65 1.07 -16.65
N VAL A 77 -20.64 1.78 -15.53
CA VAL A 77 -20.60 3.26 -15.42
C VAL A 77 -19.63 3.67 -14.31
N LYS A 78 -19.45 4.98 -14.07
CA LYS A 78 -18.65 5.46 -12.94
C LYS A 78 -19.26 5.00 -11.61
N VAL A 79 -18.42 4.52 -10.69
CA VAL A 79 -18.80 3.92 -9.39
C VAL A 79 -19.83 4.73 -8.58
N PRO A 80 -19.75 6.08 -8.49
CA PRO A 80 -20.74 6.85 -7.75
C PRO A 80 -22.19 6.68 -8.21
N LEU A 81 -22.39 6.20 -9.44
CA LEU A 81 -23.72 6.00 -10.03
C LEU A 81 -24.21 4.55 -9.93
N HIS A 82 -23.36 3.59 -9.55
CA HIS A 82 -23.69 2.16 -9.56
C HIS A 82 -24.98 1.87 -8.80
N LYS A 83 -25.01 2.24 -7.52
CA LYS A 83 -26.14 1.98 -6.62
C LYS A 83 -27.45 2.55 -7.19
N GLN A 84 -27.43 3.82 -7.60
CA GLN A 84 -28.62 4.49 -8.14
C GLN A 84 -29.14 3.78 -9.40
N LEU A 85 -28.25 3.40 -10.31
CA LEU A 85 -28.64 2.89 -11.62
C LEU A 85 -29.02 1.40 -11.61
N ILE A 86 -28.49 0.60 -10.69
CA ILE A 86 -28.87 -0.82 -10.57
C ILE A 86 -30.13 -1.04 -9.73
N MET A 87 -30.44 -0.10 -8.82
CA MET A 87 -31.56 -0.23 -7.86
C MET A 87 -32.89 -0.62 -8.51
N PRO A 88 -33.33 0.00 -9.63
CA PRO A 88 -34.62 -0.35 -10.24
C PRO A 88 -34.65 -1.80 -10.74
N ALA A 89 -33.54 -2.33 -11.26
CA ALA A 89 -33.46 -3.70 -11.74
C ALA A 89 -33.60 -4.72 -10.61
N ILE A 90 -32.92 -4.48 -9.47
CA ILE A 90 -33.02 -5.34 -8.29
C ILE A 90 -34.46 -5.32 -7.73
N GLN A 91 -35.07 -4.15 -7.66
CA GLN A 91 -36.45 -4.00 -7.17
C GLN A 91 -37.46 -4.82 -8.01
N GLN A 92 -37.23 -4.91 -9.32
CA GLN A 92 -38.01 -5.73 -10.26
C GLN A 92 -37.62 -7.21 -10.27
N GLY A 93 -36.68 -7.64 -9.43
CA GLY A 93 -36.27 -9.04 -9.31
C GLY A 93 -35.44 -9.54 -10.50
N LYS A 94 -34.75 -8.64 -11.22
CA LYS A 94 -33.82 -9.04 -12.29
C LYS A 94 -32.48 -9.42 -11.70
N ASN A 95 -31.81 -10.40 -12.30
CA ASN A 95 -30.41 -10.70 -11.97
C ASN A 95 -29.53 -9.48 -12.26
N ALA A 96 -28.42 -9.33 -11.54
CA ALA A 96 -27.62 -8.11 -11.59
C ALA A 96 -26.12 -8.40 -11.71
N ILE A 97 -25.47 -7.71 -12.64
CA ILE A 97 -24.02 -7.74 -12.84
C ILE A 97 -23.52 -6.30 -12.76
N VAL A 98 -22.59 -6.02 -11.86
CA VAL A 98 -22.06 -4.66 -11.64
C VAL A 98 -20.54 -4.70 -11.64
N GLU A 99 -19.94 -3.65 -12.19
CA GLU A 99 -18.50 -3.45 -12.14
C GLU A 99 -17.93 -3.42 -10.71
N TRP A 100 -16.67 -3.80 -10.55
CA TRP A 100 -15.95 -3.54 -9.31
C TRP A 100 -15.38 -2.11 -9.31
N PRO A 101 -15.38 -1.39 -8.17
CA PRO A 101 -16.06 -1.65 -6.90
C PRO A 101 -17.59 -1.62 -6.97
N LEU A 102 -18.26 -2.51 -6.22
CA LEU A 102 -19.73 -2.65 -6.24
C LEU A 102 -20.46 -1.37 -5.79
N GLY A 103 -19.86 -0.64 -4.86
CA GLY A 103 -20.34 0.67 -4.40
C GLY A 103 -19.17 1.56 -4.02
N ARG A 104 -19.44 2.82 -3.70
CA ARG A 104 -18.38 3.77 -3.30
C ARG A 104 -17.71 3.39 -1.98
N ASN A 105 -18.42 2.65 -1.14
CA ASN A 105 -17.98 2.24 0.18
C ASN A 105 -18.69 0.94 0.60
N LEU A 106 -18.31 0.43 1.78
CA LEU A 106 -18.89 -0.79 2.34
C LEU A 106 -20.41 -0.71 2.53
N GLN A 107 -20.91 0.43 3.02
CA GLN A 107 -22.34 0.61 3.29
C GLN A 107 -23.17 0.43 2.01
N GLU A 108 -22.78 1.05 0.90
CA GLU A 108 -23.50 0.89 -0.37
C GLU A 108 -23.47 -0.55 -0.88
N ALA A 109 -22.32 -1.24 -0.74
CA ALA A 109 -22.20 -2.64 -1.12
C ALA A 109 -23.09 -3.56 -0.27
N GLU A 110 -23.16 -3.32 1.05
CA GLU A 110 -24.02 -4.06 1.97
C GLU A 110 -25.51 -3.83 1.68
N GLU A 111 -25.93 -2.59 1.44
CA GLU A 111 -27.31 -2.25 1.10
C GLU A 111 -27.76 -2.92 -0.22
N LEU A 112 -26.92 -2.88 -1.26
CA LEU A 112 -27.18 -3.55 -2.53
C LEU A 112 -27.28 -5.07 -2.36
N THR A 113 -26.34 -5.67 -1.62
CA THR A 113 -26.30 -7.12 -1.37
C THR A 113 -27.51 -7.58 -0.56
N ALA A 114 -27.88 -6.83 0.48
CA ALA A 114 -29.04 -7.14 1.31
C ALA A 114 -30.35 -7.09 0.49
N LEU A 115 -30.51 -6.08 -0.37
CA LEU A 115 -31.69 -6.00 -1.23
C LEU A 115 -31.72 -7.15 -2.25
N ALA A 116 -30.60 -7.43 -2.93
CA ALA A 116 -30.52 -8.53 -3.88
C ALA A 116 -30.86 -9.88 -3.22
N ARG A 117 -30.35 -10.13 -2.01
CA ARG A 117 -30.68 -11.30 -1.21
C ARG A 117 -32.17 -11.37 -0.88
N SER A 118 -32.77 -10.26 -0.45
CA SER A 118 -34.22 -10.21 -0.15
C SER A 118 -35.10 -10.52 -1.36
N LYS A 119 -34.58 -10.31 -2.57
CA LYS A 119 -35.25 -10.59 -3.85
C LYS A 119 -34.94 -11.99 -4.39
N GLY A 120 -33.97 -12.70 -3.81
CA GLY A 120 -33.56 -14.03 -4.27
C GLY A 120 -32.95 -14.04 -5.68
N ILE A 121 -32.34 -12.93 -6.11
CA ILE A 121 -31.75 -12.79 -7.45
C ILE A 121 -30.29 -13.24 -7.49
N LYS A 122 -29.83 -13.66 -8.66
CA LYS A 122 -28.41 -13.97 -8.91
C LYS A 122 -27.62 -12.68 -9.12
N THR A 123 -26.46 -12.57 -8.48
CA THR A 123 -25.59 -11.40 -8.58
C THR A 123 -24.16 -11.76 -8.94
N MET A 124 -23.49 -10.88 -9.70
CA MET A 124 -22.06 -10.97 -9.96
C MET A 124 -21.43 -9.58 -9.86
N VAL A 125 -20.22 -9.53 -9.30
CA VAL A 125 -19.35 -8.36 -9.39
C VAL A 125 -18.19 -8.67 -10.35
N ILE A 126 -17.76 -7.70 -11.14
CA ILE A 126 -16.66 -7.87 -12.09
C ILE A 126 -15.30 -7.82 -11.35
N LEU A 127 -14.99 -8.88 -10.61
CA LEU A 127 -13.66 -9.18 -10.07
C LEU A 127 -12.99 -10.24 -10.97
N GLN A 128 -12.82 -9.89 -12.25
CA GLN A 128 -12.43 -10.80 -13.33
C GLN A 128 -11.00 -11.35 -13.24
N ALA A 129 -10.18 -10.86 -12.31
CA ALA A 129 -8.85 -11.44 -12.05
C ALA A 129 -8.93 -12.92 -11.68
N ARG A 130 -10.00 -13.38 -10.99
CA ARG A 130 -10.23 -14.81 -10.70
C ARG A 130 -10.38 -15.67 -11.96
N GLN A 131 -10.73 -15.05 -13.10
CA GLN A 131 -10.91 -15.73 -14.38
C GLN A 131 -9.68 -15.70 -15.30
N SER A 132 -8.63 -14.99 -14.88
CA SER A 132 -7.33 -14.98 -15.57
C SER A 132 -6.77 -16.38 -15.65
N SER A 133 -6.30 -16.78 -16.84
CA SER A 133 -5.63 -18.07 -17.04
C SER A 133 -4.39 -18.21 -16.18
N VAL A 134 -3.66 -17.12 -15.95
CA VAL A 134 -2.48 -17.09 -15.07
C VAL A 134 -2.87 -17.39 -13.63
N ILE A 135 -3.95 -16.77 -13.12
CA ILE A 135 -4.40 -16.99 -11.75
C ILE A 135 -5.00 -18.38 -11.58
N LYS A 136 -5.78 -18.85 -12.56
CA LYS A 136 -6.27 -20.24 -12.58
C LYS A 136 -5.12 -21.23 -12.59
N LYS A 137 -4.09 -20.99 -13.40
CA LYS A 137 -2.92 -21.88 -13.46
C LYS A 137 -2.12 -21.88 -12.17
N MET A 138 -1.91 -20.70 -11.58
CA MET A 138 -1.29 -20.59 -10.26
C MET A 138 -2.10 -21.38 -9.23
N ASN A 139 -3.43 -21.23 -9.21
CA ASN A 139 -4.30 -21.97 -8.30
C ASN A 139 -4.18 -23.48 -8.50
N GLU A 140 -4.20 -23.97 -9.74
CA GLU A 140 -3.98 -25.39 -10.05
C GLU A 140 -2.64 -25.92 -9.51
N ILE A 141 -1.57 -25.15 -9.63
CA ILE A 141 -0.24 -25.55 -9.14
C ILE A 141 -0.22 -25.60 -7.62
N VAL A 142 -0.79 -24.60 -6.96
CA VAL A 142 -0.91 -24.55 -5.49
C VAL A 142 -1.74 -25.73 -4.99
N ASP A 143 -2.92 -25.97 -5.57
CA ASP A 143 -3.83 -27.06 -5.21
C ASP A 143 -3.22 -28.44 -5.46
N SER A 144 -2.35 -28.56 -6.46
CA SER A 144 -1.64 -29.82 -6.74
C SER A 144 -0.59 -30.19 -5.67
N GLY A 145 -0.25 -29.26 -4.77
CA GLY A 145 0.75 -29.48 -3.72
C GLY A 145 2.20 -29.44 -4.20
N LYS A 146 2.46 -29.12 -5.47
CA LYS A 146 3.82 -29.10 -6.06
C LYS A 146 4.78 -28.10 -5.42
N LEU A 147 4.26 -27.05 -4.78
CA LEU A 147 5.07 -26.08 -4.04
C LEU A 147 5.34 -26.54 -2.59
N GLY A 148 4.73 -27.64 -2.15
CA GLY A 148 4.68 -28.04 -0.75
C GLY A 148 3.93 -27.00 0.11
N LYS A 149 4.43 -26.74 1.32
CA LYS A 149 3.84 -25.73 2.20
C LYS A 149 4.22 -24.34 1.72
N ILE A 150 3.24 -23.47 1.50
CA ILE A 150 3.46 -22.05 1.20
C ILE A 150 4.03 -21.34 2.43
N LEU A 151 5.16 -20.64 2.24
CA LEU A 151 5.89 -19.92 3.26
C LEU A 151 5.61 -18.41 3.19
N SER A 152 5.78 -17.84 2.01
CA SER A 152 5.72 -16.39 1.80
C SER A 152 5.11 -16.02 0.45
N ILE A 153 4.41 -14.88 0.41
CA ILE A 153 3.82 -14.28 -0.79
C ILE A 153 4.19 -12.81 -0.79
N HIS A 154 4.80 -12.33 -1.87
CA HIS A 154 5.23 -10.95 -2.02
C HIS A 154 4.68 -10.37 -3.32
N ILE A 155 3.91 -9.29 -3.22
CA ILE A 155 3.33 -8.61 -4.37
C ILE A 155 3.79 -7.17 -4.38
N TYR A 156 4.36 -6.77 -5.51
CA TYR A 156 4.71 -5.41 -5.83
C TYR A 156 4.04 -5.01 -7.14
N ALA A 157 3.20 -3.97 -7.12
CA ALA A 157 2.48 -3.55 -8.32
C ALA A 157 2.29 -2.03 -8.43
N SER A 158 2.04 -1.56 -9.65
CA SER A 158 1.75 -0.16 -9.94
C SER A 158 0.33 0.02 -10.48
N GLY A 159 -0.34 1.08 -10.04
CA GLY A 159 -1.75 1.34 -10.33
C GLY A 159 -2.02 2.09 -11.63
N ALA A 160 -1.00 2.35 -12.46
CA ALA A 160 -1.02 3.17 -13.68
C ALA A 160 -1.50 4.63 -13.50
N ALA A 161 -2.73 4.81 -13.02
CA ALA A 161 -3.26 6.07 -12.49
C ALA A 161 -2.66 6.41 -11.11
N TRP A 162 -3.05 7.56 -10.54
CA TRP A 162 -2.54 8.08 -9.25
C TRP A 162 -1.03 8.35 -9.24
N GLY A 163 -0.44 8.55 -10.43
CA GLY A 163 0.94 8.99 -10.62
C GLY A 163 1.09 10.51 -10.54
N SER A 164 2.05 11.07 -11.26
CA SER A 164 2.24 12.53 -11.35
C SER A 164 1.18 13.22 -12.22
N ALA A 165 0.58 12.49 -13.15
CA ALA A 165 -0.41 13.02 -14.08
C ALA A 165 -1.52 12.01 -14.38
N ILE A 166 -2.66 12.52 -14.84
CA ILE A 166 -3.83 11.76 -15.27
C ILE A 166 -4.50 12.46 -16.44
N ASP A 167 -5.14 11.71 -17.33
CA ASP A 167 -5.97 12.32 -18.37
C ASP A 167 -7.27 12.89 -17.79
N THR A 168 -7.89 13.78 -18.55
CA THR A 168 -9.14 14.46 -18.15
C THR A 168 -10.30 13.51 -17.88
N ALA A 169 -10.41 12.39 -18.61
CA ALA A 169 -11.51 11.44 -18.41
C ALA A 169 -11.40 10.69 -17.08
N ASN A 170 -10.17 10.47 -16.62
CA ASN A 170 -9.85 9.77 -15.38
C ASN A 170 -9.59 10.69 -14.18
N ALA A 171 -9.59 12.01 -14.32
CA ALA A 171 -9.33 12.96 -13.22
C ALA A 171 -10.18 12.73 -11.96
N TYR A 172 -11.38 12.17 -12.10
CA TYR A 172 -12.26 11.85 -10.97
C TYR A 172 -11.66 10.85 -9.96
N VAL A 173 -10.68 10.03 -10.34
CA VAL A 173 -10.05 9.06 -9.42
C VAL A 173 -9.16 9.73 -8.36
N ALA A 174 -8.85 11.02 -8.52
CA ALA A 174 -8.09 11.79 -7.54
C ALA A 174 -8.88 12.05 -6.24
N ASN A 175 -10.22 12.00 -6.31
CA ASN A 175 -11.09 12.22 -5.17
C ASN A 175 -11.50 10.89 -4.51
N ILE A 176 -11.05 10.69 -3.27
CA ILE A 176 -11.33 9.46 -2.49
C ILE A 176 -12.83 9.18 -2.30
N ALA A 177 -13.67 10.23 -2.27
CA ALA A 177 -15.12 10.11 -2.09
C ALA A 177 -15.83 9.41 -3.26
N ASN A 178 -15.16 9.29 -4.42
CA ASN A 178 -15.70 8.59 -5.57
C ASN A 178 -15.62 7.06 -5.44
N GLY A 179 -14.93 6.52 -4.43
CA GLY A 179 -14.77 5.09 -4.22
C GLY A 179 -13.83 4.40 -5.22
N VAL A 180 -13.25 5.15 -6.15
CA VAL A 180 -12.27 4.69 -7.14
C VAL A 180 -10.89 5.20 -6.74
N THR A 181 -10.09 4.32 -6.14
CA THR A 181 -8.80 4.66 -5.52
C THR A 181 -7.76 3.59 -5.89
N LEU A 182 -6.47 3.88 -5.68
CA LEU A 182 -5.41 2.88 -5.78
C LEU A 182 -5.72 1.66 -4.91
N THR A 183 -6.20 1.89 -3.69
CA THR A 183 -6.56 0.85 -2.72
C THR A 183 -7.77 0.03 -3.20
N SER A 184 -8.82 0.67 -3.70
CA SER A 184 -10.05 -0.03 -4.06
C SER A 184 -9.99 -0.73 -5.41
N VAL A 185 -9.30 -0.18 -6.41
CA VAL A 185 -9.28 -0.76 -7.76
C VAL A 185 -8.13 -1.75 -7.94
N PRO A 186 -6.87 -1.32 -8.22
CA PRO A 186 -5.79 -2.29 -8.36
C PRO A 186 -5.53 -3.03 -7.04
N GLY A 187 -5.69 -2.37 -5.88
CA GLY A 187 -5.63 -3.02 -4.57
C GLY A 187 -6.74 -4.04 -4.33
N GLY A 188 -7.98 -3.72 -4.68
CA GLY A 188 -9.10 -4.66 -4.56
C GLY A 188 -8.93 -5.89 -5.43
N HIS A 189 -8.59 -5.72 -6.72
CA HIS A 189 -8.37 -6.85 -7.63
C HIS A 189 -7.16 -7.72 -7.23
N THR A 190 -6.06 -7.09 -6.81
CA THR A 190 -4.85 -7.82 -6.39
C THR A 190 -5.12 -8.61 -5.10
N LEU A 191 -5.76 -7.98 -4.12
CA LEU A 191 -6.14 -8.63 -2.86
C LEU A 191 -7.11 -9.78 -3.10
N ASP A 192 -8.12 -9.58 -3.96
CA ASP A 192 -9.10 -10.62 -4.30
C ASP A 192 -8.44 -11.82 -4.96
N ALA A 193 -7.59 -11.60 -5.97
CA ALA A 193 -6.86 -12.69 -6.64
C ALA A 193 -5.95 -13.45 -5.67
N MET A 194 -5.23 -12.75 -4.78
CA MET A 194 -4.36 -13.36 -3.79
C MET A 194 -5.16 -14.19 -2.79
N CYS A 195 -6.27 -13.65 -2.26
CA CYS A 195 -7.10 -14.38 -1.31
C CYS A 195 -7.86 -15.55 -1.95
N TYR A 196 -8.20 -15.45 -3.23
CA TYR A 196 -8.80 -16.55 -3.98
C TYR A 196 -7.87 -17.78 -4.02
N VAL A 197 -6.56 -17.56 -4.20
CA VAL A 197 -5.57 -18.64 -4.29
C VAL A 197 -5.08 -19.09 -2.92
N PHE A 198 -4.80 -18.16 -2.01
CA PHE A 198 -4.03 -18.44 -0.78
C PHE A 198 -4.84 -18.30 0.52
N GLY A 199 -6.08 -17.82 0.43
CA GLY A 199 -6.95 -17.57 1.58
C GLY A 199 -6.82 -16.17 2.18
N GLU A 200 -7.63 -15.94 3.22
CA GLU A 200 -7.76 -14.64 3.88
C GLU A 200 -6.63 -14.34 4.87
N PHE A 201 -6.42 -13.05 5.16
CA PHE A 201 -5.58 -12.64 6.28
C PHE A 201 -6.20 -13.05 7.63
N LYS A 202 -5.39 -13.66 8.49
CA LYS A 202 -5.67 -13.89 9.92
C LYS A 202 -5.26 -12.70 10.78
N SER A 203 -4.14 -12.06 10.47
CA SER A 203 -3.62 -10.87 11.16
C SER A 203 -2.91 -9.98 10.16
N VAL A 204 -3.06 -8.66 10.27
CA VAL A 204 -2.58 -7.74 9.24
C VAL A 204 -2.12 -6.39 9.83
N THR A 205 -1.11 -5.81 9.21
CA THR A 205 -0.71 -4.41 9.35
C THR A 205 -0.91 -3.72 8.00
N ALA A 206 -1.22 -2.43 8.03
CA ALA A 206 -1.46 -1.67 6.82
C ALA A 206 -0.96 -0.24 6.96
N THR A 207 -0.43 0.29 5.87
CA THR A 207 -0.06 1.69 5.68
C THR A 207 -0.74 2.19 4.42
N MET A 208 -1.53 3.24 4.56
CA MET A 208 -2.12 3.99 3.46
C MET A 208 -1.51 5.37 3.48
N HIS A 209 -0.98 5.81 2.35
CA HIS A 209 -0.35 7.12 2.28
C HIS A 209 -0.70 7.85 0.99
N ASN A 210 -0.69 9.16 1.10
CA ASN A 210 -0.90 10.07 0.01
C ASN A 210 0.31 11.02 -0.02
N ALA A 211 1.36 10.60 -0.73
CA ALA A 211 2.61 11.33 -0.88
C ALA A 211 2.43 12.57 -1.77
N ARG A 212 1.53 12.50 -2.76
CA ARG A 212 1.23 13.58 -3.71
C ARG A 212 -0.01 14.35 -3.29
N LYS A 213 0.14 15.64 -3.01
CA LYS A 213 -1.01 16.48 -2.62
C LYS A 213 -1.81 16.99 -3.82
N THR A 214 -1.19 17.01 -5.00
CA THR A 214 -1.82 17.40 -6.27
C THR A 214 -1.45 16.41 -7.37
N ILE A 215 -2.26 16.38 -8.42
CA ILE A 215 -2.03 15.63 -9.66
C ILE A 215 -2.25 16.54 -10.87
N GLU A 216 -1.38 16.45 -11.87
CA GLU A 216 -1.55 17.16 -13.13
C GLU A 216 -2.65 16.51 -13.96
N VAL A 217 -3.65 17.28 -14.38
CA VAL A 217 -4.61 16.82 -15.38
C VAL A 217 -4.13 17.25 -16.76
N ARG A 218 -4.02 16.27 -17.66
CA ARG A 218 -3.55 16.49 -19.03
C ARG A 218 -4.67 16.30 -20.04
N ASP A 219 -4.57 17.01 -21.14
CA ASP A 219 -5.42 16.82 -22.31
C ASP A 219 -4.91 15.66 -23.19
N GLU A 220 -5.55 15.45 -24.34
CA GLU A 220 -5.19 14.40 -25.30
C GLU A 220 -3.83 14.62 -25.97
N LYS A 221 -3.30 15.85 -25.96
CA LYS A 221 -1.98 16.20 -26.50
C LYS A 221 -0.87 15.99 -25.46
N GLY A 222 -1.25 15.79 -24.20
CA GLY A 222 -0.33 15.61 -23.08
C GLY A 222 0.02 16.92 -22.38
N ASP A 223 -0.62 18.04 -22.74
CA ASP A 223 -0.40 19.33 -22.11
C ASP A 223 -1.15 19.39 -20.77
N THR A 224 -0.49 19.89 -19.73
CA THR A 224 -1.13 20.09 -18.43
C THR A 224 -2.12 21.25 -18.51
N ILE A 225 -3.40 20.95 -18.30
CA ILE A 225 -4.49 21.93 -18.36
C ILE A 225 -4.83 22.52 -16.99
N ARG A 226 -4.63 21.75 -15.91
CA ARG A 226 -4.82 22.18 -14.52
C ARG A 226 -4.18 21.19 -13.55
N GLU A 227 -4.05 21.60 -12.29
CA GLU A 227 -3.80 20.69 -11.18
C GLU A 227 -5.09 20.39 -10.43
N GLU A 228 -5.23 19.16 -9.93
CA GLU A 228 -6.33 18.73 -9.08
C GLU A 228 -5.82 18.31 -7.71
N PRO A 229 -6.52 18.64 -6.60
CA PRO A 229 -6.22 18.08 -5.29
C PRO A 229 -6.32 16.56 -5.29
N MET A 230 -5.25 15.91 -4.85
CA MET A 230 -5.17 14.46 -4.75
C MET A 230 -5.48 14.06 -3.31
N THR A 231 -6.64 13.43 -3.09
CA THR A 231 -7.08 12.94 -1.78
C THR A 231 -7.08 11.41 -1.70
N SER A 232 -7.18 10.73 -2.84
CA SER A 232 -6.96 9.29 -2.94
C SER A 232 -5.54 8.90 -2.56
N HIS A 233 -5.37 7.72 -1.95
CA HIS A 233 -4.04 7.18 -1.65
C HIS A 233 -3.24 6.93 -2.94
N ASP A 234 -1.94 7.21 -2.90
CA ASP A 234 -0.98 6.89 -3.96
C ASP A 234 0.06 5.85 -3.52
N GLN A 235 0.01 5.42 -2.26
CA GLN A 235 0.77 4.31 -1.70
C GLN A 235 -0.15 3.46 -0.81
N MET A 236 -0.06 2.14 -0.99
CA MET A 236 -0.71 1.15 -0.14
C MET A 236 0.30 0.05 0.16
N SER A 237 0.56 -0.21 1.45
CA SER A 237 1.35 -1.36 1.90
C SER A 237 0.54 -2.16 2.91
N VAL A 238 0.45 -3.47 2.72
CA VAL A 238 -0.30 -4.39 3.58
C VAL A 238 0.55 -5.61 3.81
N SER A 239 0.69 -6.07 5.05
CA SER A 239 1.44 -7.29 5.35
C SER A 239 0.89 -8.03 6.56
N GLY A 240 1.04 -9.35 6.60
CA GLY A 240 0.47 -10.14 7.66
C GLY A 240 0.56 -11.64 7.45
N LEU A 241 -0.16 -12.38 8.31
CA LEU A 241 -0.29 -13.83 8.22
C LEU A 241 -1.64 -14.18 7.61
N LEU A 242 -1.64 -15.10 6.66
CA LEU A 242 -2.86 -15.74 6.15
C LEU A 242 -3.38 -16.77 7.16
N THR A 243 -4.63 -17.22 6.96
CA THR A 243 -5.22 -18.30 7.77
C THR A 243 -4.43 -19.61 7.69
N SER A 244 -3.72 -19.85 6.58
CA SER A 244 -2.78 -20.96 6.39
C SER A 244 -1.49 -20.85 7.22
N GLY A 245 -1.18 -19.67 7.75
CA GLY A 245 0.07 -19.36 8.44
C GLY A 245 1.19 -18.87 7.51
N ALA A 246 0.98 -18.83 6.19
CA ALA A 246 1.90 -18.20 5.26
C ALA A 246 1.96 -16.68 5.49
N TYR A 247 3.13 -16.08 5.31
CA TYR A 247 3.29 -14.63 5.33
C TYR A 247 2.89 -14.04 3.98
N ALA A 248 2.16 -12.92 3.97
CA ALA A 248 1.81 -12.21 2.75
C ALA A 248 2.13 -10.72 2.88
N SER A 249 2.66 -10.12 1.82
CA SER A 249 2.98 -8.70 1.71
C SER A 249 2.57 -8.15 0.36
N ILE A 250 1.88 -7.02 0.33
CA ILE A 250 1.40 -6.33 -0.87
C ILE A 250 1.83 -4.86 -0.79
N HIS A 251 2.61 -4.39 -1.76
CA HIS A 251 2.91 -2.97 -1.94
C HIS A 251 2.41 -2.49 -3.31
N LEU A 252 1.53 -1.50 -3.28
CA LEU A 252 1.02 -0.81 -4.45
C LEU A 252 1.43 0.65 -4.43
N ARG A 253 1.83 1.14 -5.59
CA ARG A 253 2.14 2.56 -5.83
C ARG A 253 1.34 3.10 -7.02
N GLY A 254 0.94 4.36 -6.94
CA GLY A 254 0.34 5.06 -8.07
C GLY A 254 1.36 5.33 -9.19
N GLY A 255 0.88 5.45 -10.42
CA GLY A 255 1.66 5.73 -11.62
C GLY A 255 2.07 4.50 -12.41
N SER A 256 2.75 4.75 -13.53
CA SER A 256 3.43 3.75 -14.36
C SER A 256 4.93 4.06 -14.42
N TYR A 257 5.76 3.03 -14.44
CA TYR A 257 7.22 3.17 -14.36
C TYR A 257 7.92 2.39 -15.48
N LYS A 258 9.18 2.75 -15.80
CA LYS A 258 10.00 1.97 -16.74
C LYS A 258 10.53 0.66 -16.15
N GLY A 259 10.61 0.57 -14.83
CA GLY A 259 11.02 -0.63 -14.11
C GLY A 259 9.85 -1.57 -13.82
N THR A 260 9.88 -2.22 -12.66
CA THR A 260 8.83 -3.17 -12.24
C THR A 260 7.48 -2.48 -12.04
N ASN A 261 6.45 -3.02 -12.69
CA ASN A 261 5.06 -2.60 -12.55
C ASN A 261 4.16 -3.73 -12.03
N LEU A 262 4.59 -4.98 -12.15
CA LEU A 262 4.01 -6.13 -11.45
C LEU A 262 5.10 -7.18 -11.24
N LEU A 263 5.29 -7.56 -9.98
CA LEU A 263 6.05 -8.71 -9.54
C LEU A 263 5.26 -9.36 -8.40
N TRP A 264 4.88 -10.62 -8.57
CA TRP A 264 4.22 -11.41 -7.54
C TRP A 264 4.98 -12.71 -7.38
N GLU A 265 5.58 -12.90 -6.22
CA GLU A 265 6.41 -14.04 -5.85
C GLU A 265 5.70 -14.88 -4.80
N VAL A 266 5.82 -16.19 -4.93
CA VAL A 266 5.26 -17.18 -4.02
C VAL A 266 6.35 -18.18 -3.72
N GLU A 267 6.69 -18.32 -2.44
CA GLU A 267 7.68 -19.26 -1.96
C GLU A 267 6.97 -20.43 -1.27
N GLY A 268 7.28 -21.64 -1.69
CA GLY A 268 6.90 -22.87 -1.03
C GLY A 268 8.11 -23.72 -0.67
N THR A 269 7.93 -24.68 0.23
CA THR A 269 9.01 -25.58 0.67
C THR A 269 9.62 -26.45 -0.43
N GLN A 270 8.94 -26.62 -1.56
CA GLN A 270 9.35 -27.50 -2.67
C GLN A 270 9.37 -26.79 -4.02
N GLY A 271 9.15 -25.47 -4.06
CA GLY A 271 9.15 -24.73 -5.30
C GLY A 271 8.70 -23.28 -5.12
N GLU A 272 8.80 -22.52 -6.18
CA GLU A 272 8.41 -21.12 -6.23
C GLU A 272 7.58 -20.81 -7.48
N LEU A 273 6.73 -19.80 -7.38
CA LEU A 273 6.04 -19.20 -8.52
C LEU A 273 6.36 -17.72 -8.60
N GLN A 274 6.39 -17.20 -9.82
CA GLN A 274 6.52 -15.78 -10.04
C GLN A 274 5.63 -15.30 -11.18
N ILE A 275 4.88 -14.22 -10.97
CA ILE A 275 4.15 -13.51 -12.02
C ILE A 275 4.85 -12.18 -12.28
N ARG A 276 5.15 -11.90 -13.55
CA ARG A 276 5.73 -10.61 -14.00
C ARG A 276 4.79 -9.95 -15.00
N GLY A 277 4.63 -8.62 -14.89
CA GLY A 277 3.79 -7.88 -15.83
C GLY A 277 4.17 -6.42 -15.98
N THR A 278 3.64 -5.81 -17.04
CA THR A 278 3.87 -4.40 -17.40
C THR A 278 2.94 -3.43 -16.65
N THR A 279 1.96 -3.94 -15.92
CA THR A 279 0.98 -3.16 -15.14
C THR A 279 0.53 -3.96 -13.93
N GLY A 280 0.22 -3.28 -12.82
CA GLY A 280 -0.39 -3.89 -11.64
C GLY A 280 -1.88 -4.20 -11.80
N HIS A 281 -2.47 -3.84 -12.95
CA HIS A 281 -3.83 -4.22 -13.31
C HIS A 281 -3.88 -5.65 -13.85
N LEU A 282 -3.72 -6.62 -12.96
CA LEU A 282 -3.72 -8.05 -13.28
C LEU A 282 -5.05 -8.54 -13.89
N GLN A 283 -6.15 -7.85 -13.61
CA GLN A 283 -7.46 -8.10 -14.21
C GLN A 283 -7.58 -7.67 -15.68
N LEU A 284 -6.70 -6.77 -16.13
CA LEU A 284 -6.72 -6.16 -17.47
C LEU A 284 -5.61 -6.67 -18.39
N SER A 285 -4.58 -7.28 -17.82
CA SER A 285 -3.34 -7.64 -18.50
C SER A 285 -3.14 -9.15 -18.55
N SER A 286 -2.16 -9.55 -19.35
CA SER A 286 -1.71 -10.93 -19.45
C SER A 286 -0.27 -11.02 -18.97
N PRO A 287 -0.07 -11.13 -17.65
CA PRO A 287 1.26 -11.23 -17.11
C PRO A 287 1.84 -12.63 -17.40
N THR A 288 3.15 -12.74 -17.34
CA THR A 288 3.86 -14.01 -17.57
C THR A 288 4.00 -14.76 -16.26
N LEU A 289 3.68 -16.06 -16.26
CA LEU A 289 3.86 -16.96 -15.13
C LEU A 289 5.17 -17.74 -15.26
N PHE A 290 5.92 -17.82 -14.17
CA PHE A 290 7.11 -18.63 -14.05
C PHE A 290 6.96 -19.58 -12.86
N ALA A 291 7.62 -20.74 -12.95
CA ALA A 291 7.68 -21.72 -11.89
C ALA A 291 9.05 -22.40 -11.80
N SER A 292 9.44 -22.74 -10.58
CA SER A 292 10.55 -23.65 -10.29
C SER A 292 10.06 -24.68 -9.28
N PHE A 293 10.46 -25.94 -9.46
CA PHE A 293 10.12 -27.04 -8.58
C PHE A 293 11.38 -27.79 -8.18
N ASN A 294 11.47 -28.24 -6.93
CA ASN A 294 12.56 -29.08 -6.42
C ASN A 294 13.98 -28.54 -6.68
N GLY A 295 14.15 -27.21 -6.72
CA GLY A 295 15.44 -26.56 -6.96
C GLY A 295 15.87 -26.49 -8.42
N GLU A 296 14.98 -26.78 -9.37
CA GLU A 296 15.19 -26.52 -10.80
C GLU A 296 15.20 -25.01 -11.10
N ASP A 297 15.64 -24.63 -12.29
CA ASP A 297 15.63 -23.23 -12.72
C ASP A 297 14.20 -22.70 -12.87
N LEU A 298 14.03 -21.40 -12.61
CA LEU A 298 12.78 -20.69 -12.81
C LEU A 298 12.46 -20.59 -14.32
N THR A 299 11.42 -21.29 -14.76
CA THR A 299 11.03 -21.37 -16.18
C THR A 299 9.64 -20.79 -16.44
N GLU A 300 9.44 -20.24 -17.64
CA GLU A 300 8.15 -19.70 -18.05
C GLU A 300 7.14 -20.83 -18.32
N ILE A 301 5.95 -20.69 -17.73
CA ILE A 301 4.79 -21.53 -18.04
C ILE A 301 4.03 -20.88 -19.19
N LYS A 302 4.12 -21.49 -20.38
CA LYS A 302 3.35 -21.06 -21.56
C LYS A 302 1.87 -21.38 -21.39
N LEU A 303 1.02 -20.39 -21.64
CA LEU A 303 -0.42 -20.51 -21.64
C LEU A 303 -0.92 -20.20 -23.06
N ASP A 304 -1.47 -21.19 -23.75
CA ASP A 304 -1.92 -21.05 -25.16
C ASP A 304 -3.31 -20.40 -25.29
N GLU A 305 -3.70 -19.55 -24.33
CA GLU A 305 -5.05 -19.00 -24.25
C GLU A 305 -5.10 -17.53 -24.65
N GLU A 306 -6.23 -17.12 -25.25
CA GLU A 306 -6.52 -15.71 -25.50
C GLU A 306 -6.51 -14.91 -24.20
N HIS A 307 -6.21 -13.63 -24.36
CA HIS A 307 -5.71 -12.76 -23.32
C HIS A 307 -6.38 -11.39 -23.45
N GLY A 308 -6.81 -10.81 -22.32
CA GLY A 308 -7.41 -9.48 -22.28
C GLY A 308 -8.57 -9.38 -21.30
N ALA A 309 -8.96 -8.13 -21.03
CA ALA A 309 -10.10 -7.82 -20.19
C ALA A 309 -11.39 -8.51 -20.66
N HIS A 310 -11.67 -8.49 -21.97
CA HIS A 310 -12.85 -9.10 -22.57
C HIS A 310 -12.90 -10.61 -22.40
N VAL A 311 -11.73 -11.27 -22.42
CA VAL A 311 -11.62 -12.71 -22.20
C VAL A 311 -11.93 -13.06 -20.76
N ASN A 312 -11.33 -12.35 -19.79
CA ASN A 312 -11.56 -12.60 -18.37
C ASN A 312 -13.01 -12.30 -17.97
N VAL A 313 -13.58 -11.21 -18.47
CA VAL A 313 -14.99 -10.85 -18.26
C VAL A 313 -15.92 -11.87 -18.95
N GLY A 314 -15.62 -12.28 -20.18
CA GLY A 314 -16.37 -13.31 -20.90
C GLY A 314 -16.41 -14.65 -20.15
N ARG A 315 -15.28 -15.09 -19.61
CA ARG A 315 -15.22 -16.28 -18.74
C ARG A 315 -16.05 -16.12 -17.47
N ALA A 316 -16.10 -14.92 -16.89
CA ALA A 316 -16.99 -14.64 -15.76
C ALA A 316 -18.47 -14.78 -16.16
N TYR A 317 -18.85 -14.31 -17.35
CA TYR A 317 -20.19 -14.53 -17.91
C TYR A 317 -20.49 -16.01 -18.16
N ASP A 318 -19.53 -16.79 -18.66
CA ASP A 318 -19.71 -18.24 -18.85
C ASP A 318 -19.98 -18.95 -17.52
N GLU A 319 -19.23 -18.61 -16.47
CA GLU A 319 -19.46 -19.12 -15.12
C GLU A 319 -20.80 -18.62 -14.54
N PHE A 320 -21.16 -17.36 -14.77
CA PHE A 320 -22.46 -16.82 -14.36
C PHE A 320 -23.65 -17.49 -15.05
N ALA A 321 -23.48 -18.08 -16.23
CA ALA A 321 -24.55 -18.82 -16.89
C ALA A 321 -24.80 -20.19 -16.25
N LYS A 322 -23.77 -20.78 -15.63
CA LYS A 322 -23.82 -22.12 -15.03
C LYS A 322 -24.57 -22.09 -13.69
N LYS A 323 -25.20 -23.21 -13.34
CA LYS A 323 -25.85 -23.39 -12.04
C LYS A 323 -24.83 -23.36 -10.90
N ASP A 324 -23.73 -24.10 -11.06
CA ASP A 324 -22.66 -24.26 -10.09
C ASP A 324 -21.36 -23.58 -10.55
N GLY A 325 -21.49 -22.49 -11.33
CA GLY A 325 -20.34 -21.75 -11.84
C GLY A 325 -19.61 -20.97 -10.75
N ILE A 326 -18.30 -20.80 -10.94
CA ILE A 326 -17.42 -20.13 -9.97
C ILE A 326 -17.12 -18.71 -10.45
N TYR A 327 -17.79 -17.74 -9.84
CA TYR A 327 -17.59 -16.32 -10.11
C TYR A 327 -17.81 -15.50 -8.82
N PRO A 328 -17.27 -14.28 -8.74
CA PRO A 328 -17.43 -13.41 -7.58
C PRO A 328 -18.89 -12.90 -7.46
N SER A 329 -19.58 -13.21 -6.36
CA SER A 329 -20.92 -12.67 -6.08
C SER A 329 -20.83 -11.31 -5.39
N TRP A 330 -21.97 -10.69 -5.08
CA TRP A 330 -21.96 -9.46 -4.28
C TRP A 330 -21.57 -9.70 -2.81
N GLU A 331 -21.77 -10.90 -2.28
CA GLU A 331 -21.21 -11.30 -0.98
C GLU A 331 -19.68 -11.26 -0.99
N ASP A 332 -19.03 -11.78 -2.05
CA ASP A 332 -17.57 -11.65 -2.22
C ASP A 332 -17.15 -10.18 -2.23
N ALA A 333 -17.91 -9.33 -2.93
CA ALA A 333 -17.66 -7.89 -3.01
C ALA A 333 -17.71 -7.23 -1.63
N VAL A 334 -18.71 -7.57 -0.80
CA VAL A 334 -18.82 -7.09 0.57
C VAL A 334 -17.61 -7.50 1.39
N VAL A 335 -17.16 -8.75 1.30
CA VAL A 335 -15.93 -9.18 2.00
C VAL A 335 -14.73 -8.35 1.55
N ARG A 336 -14.57 -8.10 0.24
CA ARG A 336 -13.47 -7.24 -0.25
C ARG A 336 -13.57 -5.81 0.29
N HIS A 337 -14.76 -5.21 0.27
CA HIS A 337 -14.98 -3.87 0.84
C HIS A 337 -14.65 -3.82 2.34
N GLN A 338 -15.03 -4.85 3.11
CA GLN A 338 -14.70 -4.96 4.53
C GLN A 338 -13.18 -5.00 4.77
N ARG A 339 -12.45 -5.81 3.98
CA ARG A 339 -10.98 -5.90 4.09
C ARG A 339 -10.29 -4.59 3.77
N LEU A 340 -10.67 -3.95 2.68
CA LEU A 340 -10.09 -2.66 2.28
C LEU A 340 -10.39 -1.57 3.33
N LEU A 341 -11.61 -1.53 3.88
CA LEU A 341 -11.94 -0.62 4.97
C LEU A 341 -11.09 -0.90 6.22
N ALA A 342 -10.93 -2.17 6.60
CA ALA A 342 -10.10 -2.55 7.74
C ALA A 342 -8.65 -2.08 7.57
N PHE A 343 -8.08 -2.18 6.37
CA PHE A 343 -6.73 -1.69 6.10
C PHE A 343 -6.62 -0.17 6.28
N CYS A 344 -7.61 0.59 5.80
CA CYS A 344 -7.67 2.04 6.01
C CYS A 344 -7.77 2.40 7.51
N VAL A 345 -8.58 1.67 8.28
CA VAL A 345 -8.71 1.88 9.73
C VAL A 345 -7.40 1.57 10.45
N ILE A 346 -6.74 0.45 10.14
CA ILE A 346 -5.45 0.06 10.73
C ILE A 346 -4.38 1.12 10.45
N ALA A 347 -4.32 1.65 9.22
CA ALA A 347 -3.37 2.68 8.85
C ALA A 347 -3.57 3.99 9.64
N GLN A 348 -4.81 4.31 10.04
CA GLN A 348 -5.11 5.49 10.86
C GLN A 348 -4.80 5.29 12.36
N LEU A 349 -4.87 4.05 12.85
CA LEU A 349 -4.62 3.69 14.24
C LEU A 349 -3.14 3.43 14.55
N ALA A 350 -2.24 3.56 13.56
CA ALA A 350 -0.81 3.35 13.74
C ALA A 350 -0.29 4.19 14.94
N PRO A 351 0.29 3.56 15.97
CA PRO A 351 0.60 4.24 17.22
C PRO A 351 1.75 5.23 17.06
N THR A 352 1.41 6.49 16.84
CA THR A 352 2.34 7.63 16.81
C THR A 352 3.15 7.76 18.10
N TRP A 353 2.64 7.23 19.22
CA TRP A 353 3.34 7.20 20.51
C TRP A 353 4.57 6.25 20.53
N ILE A 354 4.55 5.16 19.75
CA ILE A 354 5.72 4.27 19.61
C ILE A 354 6.82 5.03 18.85
N LEU A 355 6.45 5.69 17.75
CA LEU A 355 7.38 6.54 17.01
C LEU A 355 7.87 7.72 17.85
N TRP A 356 7.03 8.31 18.69
CA TRP A 356 7.47 9.34 19.64
C TRP A 356 8.50 8.81 20.64
N THR A 357 8.29 7.60 21.19
CA THR A 357 9.25 6.95 22.09
C THR A 357 10.59 6.65 21.39
N ILE A 358 10.54 6.13 20.16
CA ILE A 358 11.72 5.85 19.34
C ILE A 358 12.44 7.16 18.95
N ASN A 359 11.70 8.17 18.50
CA ASN A 359 12.26 9.44 18.07
C ASN A 359 12.77 10.31 19.22
N LYS A 360 12.23 10.11 20.43
CA LYS A 360 12.80 10.69 21.65
C LYS A 360 14.24 10.20 21.88
N GLN A 361 14.53 8.96 21.50
CA GLN A 361 15.86 8.37 21.59
C GLN A 361 16.82 8.91 20.52
N THR A 362 16.33 9.24 19.32
CA THR A 362 17.16 9.87 18.26
C THR A 362 17.41 11.36 18.46
N ARG A 363 16.51 12.11 19.12
CA ARG A 363 16.80 13.49 19.59
C ARG A 363 17.91 13.57 20.64
N MET A 364 18.32 12.45 21.22
CA MET A 364 19.48 12.41 22.12
C MET A 364 20.83 12.43 21.37
N ASN A 365 20.86 12.40 20.04
CA ASN A 365 22.10 12.34 19.23
C ASN A 365 22.63 13.71 18.77
N THR A 366 22.05 14.82 19.23
CA THR A 366 22.52 16.20 18.96
C THR A 366 22.99 16.88 20.25
N TRP A 367 23.91 17.84 20.14
CA TRP A 367 24.27 18.71 21.27
C TRP A 367 23.04 19.50 21.74
N HIS A 368 22.86 19.66 23.06
CA HIS A 368 21.76 20.44 23.62
C HIS A 368 22.01 21.95 23.58
N SER A 369 23.27 22.35 23.39
CA SER A 369 23.68 23.75 23.22
C SER A 369 24.72 23.86 22.11
N GLY A 370 24.70 24.96 21.38
CA GLY A 370 25.72 25.33 20.41
C GLY A 370 27.04 25.74 21.07
N LEU A 371 28.07 25.88 20.25
CA LEU A 371 29.42 26.24 20.68
C LEU A 371 29.47 27.62 21.38
N PHE A 372 28.73 28.60 20.86
CA PHE A 372 28.72 29.99 21.35
C PHE A 372 27.50 30.35 22.21
N ASP A 373 26.83 29.36 22.79
CA ASP A 373 25.65 29.57 23.65
C ASP A 373 26.05 30.04 25.07
N CYS A 374 26.84 31.11 25.17
CA CYS A 374 27.35 31.65 26.42
C CYS A 374 26.25 32.02 27.45
N PHE A 375 25.03 32.33 26.97
CA PHE A 375 23.89 32.68 27.82
C PHE A 375 23.02 31.50 28.25
N SER A 376 23.30 30.28 27.79
CA SER A 376 22.52 29.08 28.15
C SER A 376 22.80 28.60 29.58
N ASP A 377 24.02 28.82 30.08
CA ASP A 377 24.39 28.63 31.48
C ASP A 377 25.51 29.61 31.85
N TRP A 378 25.10 30.75 32.43
CA TRP A 378 26.00 31.82 32.84
C TRP A 378 27.09 31.34 33.80
N ASN A 379 26.77 30.41 34.71
CA ASN A 379 27.72 29.92 35.71
C ASN A 379 28.84 29.10 35.07
N ILE A 380 28.48 28.21 34.12
CA ILE A 380 29.47 27.43 33.36
C ILE A 380 30.31 28.36 32.46
N CYS A 381 29.69 29.35 31.83
CA CYS A 381 30.41 30.30 30.98
C CYS A 381 31.41 31.16 31.77
N CYS A 382 31.02 31.68 32.93
CA CYS A 382 31.93 32.40 33.82
C CYS A 382 33.04 31.48 34.34
N TYR A 383 32.70 30.26 34.76
CA TYR A 383 33.69 29.32 35.26
C TYR A 383 34.72 28.95 34.18
N GLY A 384 34.28 28.64 32.96
CA GLY A 384 35.19 28.38 31.84
C GLY A 384 36.04 29.58 31.43
N CYS A 385 35.55 30.81 31.60
CA CYS A 385 36.32 32.02 31.31
C CYS A 385 37.43 32.28 32.36
N PHE A 386 37.11 32.11 33.65
CA PHE A 386 38.04 32.43 34.74
C PHE A 386 38.95 31.26 35.17
N CYS A 387 38.52 30.00 35.02
CA CYS A 387 39.37 28.82 35.17
C CYS A 387 39.03 27.71 34.14
N PRO A 388 39.42 27.87 32.87
CA PRO A 388 39.17 26.86 31.85
C PRO A 388 39.88 25.52 32.13
N ALA A 389 41.05 25.57 32.78
CA ALA A 389 41.81 24.37 33.15
C ALA A 389 41.09 23.52 34.21
N CYS A 390 40.47 24.16 35.20
CA CYS A 390 39.67 23.48 36.22
C CYS A 390 38.44 22.82 35.58
N LEU A 391 37.72 23.57 34.73
CA LEU A 391 36.52 23.08 34.07
C LEU A 391 36.82 21.94 33.08
N PHE A 392 37.92 22.03 32.33
CA PHE A 392 38.37 20.93 31.46
C PHE A 392 38.73 19.68 32.28
N GLY A 393 39.42 19.85 33.41
CA GLY A 393 39.75 18.76 34.33
C GLY A 393 38.51 18.05 34.86
N GLU A 394 37.51 18.81 35.33
CA GLU A 394 36.24 18.26 35.81
C GLU A 394 35.45 17.54 34.71
N ASN A 395 35.44 18.10 33.49
CA ASN A 395 34.80 17.45 32.35
C ASN A 395 35.51 16.12 32.03
N ALA A 396 36.84 16.12 32.02
CA ALA A 396 37.63 14.91 31.75
C ALA A 396 37.36 13.81 32.80
N GLU A 397 37.30 14.17 34.07
CA GLU A 397 36.94 13.25 35.15
C GLU A 397 35.53 12.67 34.94
N LYS A 398 34.55 13.52 34.57
CA LYS A 398 33.18 13.07 34.27
C LYS A 398 33.09 12.22 33.00
N ILE A 399 33.96 12.41 32.01
CA ILE A 399 33.94 11.72 30.71
C ILE A 399 34.58 10.33 30.79
N ASP A 400 35.76 10.20 31.40
CA ASP A 400 36.54 8.95 31.37
C ASP A 400 37.22 8.60 32.71
N GLY A 401 36.91 9.31 33.80
CA GLY A 401 37.47 9.04 35.12
C GLY A 401 38.92 9.45 35.29
N SER A 402 39.49 10.21 34.34
CA SER A 402 40.83 10.77 34.49
C SER A 402 40.91 11.79 35.63
N SER A 403 42.07 11.87 36.29
CA SER A 403 42.27 12.83 37.39
C SER A 403 42.03 14.27 36.91
N CYS A 404 41.11 14.97 37.56
CA CYS A 404 40.76 16.36 37.26
C CYS A 404 42.01 17.27 37.26
N CYS A 405 42.86 17.15 38.29
CA CYS A 405 44.08 17.95 38.40
C CYS A 405 45.07 17.64 37.28
N ASN A 406 45.29 16.36 36.95
CA ASN A 406 46.26 15.99 35.91
C ASN A 406 45.80 16.42 34.51
N SER A 407 44.52 16.20 34.19
CA SER A 407 43.95 16.56 32.88
C SER A 407 43.89 18.08 32.70
N GLY A 408 43.49 18.82 33.75
CA GLY A 408 43.44 20.28 33.74
C GLY A 408 44.83 20.92 33.63
N CYS A 409 45.81 20.45 34.42
CA CYS A 409 47.19 20.94 34.35
C CYS A 409 47.86 20.61 33.02
N LEU A 410 47.65 19.40 32.48
CA LEU A 410 48.20 19.01 31.19
C LEU A 410 47.62 19.89 30.06
N TRP A 411 46.32 20.14 30.07
CA TRP A 411 45.69 21.04 29.11
C TRP A 411 46.19 22.49 29.23
N TYR A 412 46.35 23.00 30.46
CA TYR A 412 46.89 24.34 30.71
C TYR A 412 48.33 24.48 30.20
N LEU A 413 49.20 23.50 30.51
CA LEU A 413 50.58 23.47 30.03
C LEU A 413 50.63 23.46 28.50
N MET A 414 49.85 22.60 27.85
CA MET A 414 49.79 22.51 26.38
C MET A 414 49.19 23.77 25.73
N SER A 415 48.28 24.46 26.42
CA SER A 415 47.71 25.74 25.97
C SER A 415 48.75 26.86 25.89
N GLY A 416 49.73 26.89 26.80
CA GLY A 416 50.83 27.85 26.78
C GLY A 416 51.72 27.76 25.53
N TRP A 417 51.71 26.61 24.84
CA TRP A 417 52.45 26.36 23.60
C TRP A 417 51.55 26.34 22.34
N GLY A 418 50.27 26.70 22.47
CA GLY A 418 49.31 26.66 21.36
C GLY A 418 48.90 25.25 20.92
N LEU A 419 49.15 24.22 21.74
CA LEU A 419 48.90 22.81 21.44
C LEU A 419 47.72 22.22 22.26
N CYS A 420 46.81 23.07 22.74
CA CYS A 420 45.68 22.65 23.56
C CYS A 420 44.71 21.69 22.85
N CYS A 421 44.66 21.72 21.51
CA CYS A 421 43.81 20.83 20.72
C CYS A 421 44.23 19.35 20.82
N VAL A 422 45.52 19.06 21.04
CA VAL A 422 46.06 17.70 21.10
C VAL A 422 45.40 16.87 22.21
N THR A 423 45.18 17.47 23.38
CA THR A 423 44.55 16.80 24.52
C THR A 423 43.02 16.93 24.49
N HIS A 424 42.51 18.03 23.96
CA HIS A 424 41.09 18.35 23.95
C HIS A 424 40.29 17.54 22.92
N ILE A 425 40.82 17.30 21.71
CA ILE A 425 40.15 16.51 20.67
C ILE A 425 39.84 15.09 21.16
N GLY A 426 40.78 14.46 21.88
CA GLY A 426 40.58 13.12 22.43
C GLY A 426 39.43 13.07 23.44
N LYS A 427 39.34 14.05 24.34
CA LYS A 427 38.27 14.12 25.35
C LYS A 427 36.91 14.43 24.74
N ARG A 428 36.87 15.35 23.78
CA ARG A 428 35.66 15.69 23.03
C ARG A 428 35.14 14.49 22.22
N LYS A 429 36.04 13.76 21.56
CA LYS A 429 35.71 12.50 20.87
C LYS A 429 35.16 11.45 21.83
N ALA A 430 35.80 11.25 22.99
CA ALA A 430 35.32 10.31 24.00
C ALA A 430 33.92 10.69 24.54
N LEU A 431 33.64 11.99 24.73
CA LEU A 431 32.30 12.47 25.09
C LEU A 431 31.26 12.15 23.99
N ARG A 432 31.61 12.40 22.72
CA ARG A 432 30.72 12.10 21.58
C ARG A 432 30.45 10.61 21.44
N GLU A 433 31.46 9.76 21.59
CA GLU A 433 31.31 8.30 21.56
C GLU A 433 30.46 7.81 22.74
N ARG A 434 30.65 8.38 23.93
CA ARG A 434 29.88 8.02 25.13
C ARG A 434 28.40 8.35 25.03
N PHE A 435 28.03 9.44 24.34
CA PHE A 435 26.65 9.92 24.25
C PHE A 435 26.06 9.89 22.83
N ASN A 436 26.75 9.25 21.88
CA ASN A 436 26.36 9.12 20.47
C ASN A 436 25.99 10.46 19.79
N LEU A 437 26.85 11.48 19.96
CA LEU A 437 26.64 12.84 19.45
C LEU A 437 27.19 13.00 18.02
N GLY A 438 26.43 13.69 17.16
CA GLY A 438 26.90 14.09 15.82
C GLY A 438 28.09 15.06 15.83
N GLU A 439 28.83 15.12 14.71
CA GLU A 439 29.88 16.12 14.50
C GLU A 439 29.22 17.50 14.32
N ASP A 440 29.62 18.47 15.16
CA ASP A 440 29.17 19.84 15.05
C ASP A 440 30.40 20.76 15.04
N CYS A 441 30.65 21.38 13.89
CA CYS A 441 31.93 21.98 13.50
C CYS A 441 33.09 20.96 13.54
N ASN A 442 34.13 21.13 12.70
CA ASN A 442 35.28 20.23 12.74
C ASN A 442 35.94 20.37 14.14
N ASP A 443 35.92 19.32 14.97
CA ASP A 443 36.42 19.33 16.37
C ASP A 443 37.83 19.92 16.46
N CYS A 444 38.65 19.74 15.42
CA CYS A 444 39.96 20.37 15.30
C CYS A 444 39.86 21.92 15.31
N LEU A 445 38.93 22.49 14.55
CA LEU A 445 38.71 23.94 14.51
C LEU A 445 38.12 24.46 15.82
N ALA A 446 37.13 23.77 16.38
CA ALA A 446 36.49 24.17 17.63
C ALA A 446 37.48 24.14 18.81
N THR A 447 38.30 23.10 18.92
CA THR A 447 39.27 22.96 20.01
C THR A 447 40.52 23.82 19.83
N THR A 448 40.89 24.20 18.59
CA THR A 448 42.05 25.06 18.30
C THR A 448 41.73 26.55 18.43
N PHE A 449 40.60 27.00 17.87
CA PHE A 449 40.26 28.42 17.80
C PHE A 449 39.25 28.87 18.85
N CYS A 450 38.52 27.93 19.47
CA CYS A 450 37.43 28.21 20.42
C CYS A 450 37.45 27.26 21.62
N SER A 451 38.64 26.93 22.12
CA SER A 451 38.87 25.91 23.16
C SER A 451 37.99 26.12 24.40
N VAL A 452 37.91 27.34 24.92
CA VAL A 452 37.10 27.66 26.11
C VAL A 452 35.60 27.46 25.84
N CYS A 453 35.11 27.84 24.66
CA CYS A 453 33.71 27.66 24.27
C CYS A 453 33.36 26.17 24.13
N ALA A 454 34.27 25.37 23.57
CA ALA A 454 34.12 23.92 23.47
C ALA A 454 34.07 23.26 24.86
N ILE A 455 34.94 23.66 25.80
CA ILE A 455 34.91 23.19 27.20
C ILE A 455 33.57 23.52 27.87
N CYS A 456 33.06 24.74 27.66
CA CYS A 456 31.78 25.15 28.20
C CYS A 456 30.61 24.36 27.60
N GLN A 457 30.63 24.07 26.29
CA GLN A 457 29.63 23.24 25.63
C GLN A 457 29.62 21.82 26.19
N GLU A 458 30.80 21.23 26.42
CA GLU A 458 30.94 19.90 27.03
C GLU A 458 30.42 19.86 28.47
N ALA A 459 30.73 20.89 29.26
CA ALA A 459 30.25 21.01 30.64
C ALA A 459 28.73 21.11 30.71
N ARG A 460 28.11 21.88 29.80
CA ARG A 460 26.64 21.98 29.69
C ARG A 460 26.02 20.65 29.29
N GLU A 461 26.63 19.95 28.34
CA GLU A 461 26.15 18.64 27.86
C GLU A 461 26.22 17.59 28.98
N LEU A 462 27.34 17.53 29.70
CA LEU A 462 27.53 16.67 30.87
C LEU A 462 26.53 17.01 31.97
N LYS A 463 26.31 18.29 32.28
CA LYS A 463 25.32 18.72 33.27
C LYS A 463 23.91 18.27 32.88
N HIS A 464 23.50 18.48 31.64
CA HIS A 464 22.17 18.09 31.17
C HIS A 464 21.95 16.57 31.22
N ARG A 465 22.94 15.78 30.79
CA ARG A 465 22.82 14.33 30.70
C ARG A 465 23.01 13.62 32.04
N LEU A 466 23.88 14.10 32.91
CA LEU A 466 24.12 13.51 34.24
C LEU A 466 22.98 13.83 35.22
N LEU A 467 22.38 15.04 35.17
CA LEU A 467 21.19 15.35 35.96
C LEU A 467 19.96 14.52 35.54
N SER A 468 19.90 14.09 34.27
CA SER A 468 18.81 13.22 33.77
C SER A 468 18.92 11.75 34.23
N THR A 469 20.07 11.34 34.76
CA THR A 469 20.34 9.95 35.17
C THR A 469 20.25 9.73 36.69
N GLU A 470 20.31 10.77 37.52
CA GLU A 470 20.13 10.68 38.98
C GLU A 470 18.68 10.31 39.41
N GLY A 471 17.73 10.27 38.48
CA GLY A 471 16.33 9.87 38.72
C GLY A 471 15.92 8.50 38.19
N ARG A 472 16.84 7.63 37.74
CA ARG A 472 16.49 6.29 37.24
C ARG A 472 17.32 5.19 37.93
N PRO A 473 16.70 4.09 38.38
CA PRO A 473 17.47 2.92 38.78
C PRO A 473 18.26 2.41 37.58
N VAL A 474 19.53 2.09 37.82
CA VAL A 474 20.45 1.49 36.88
C VAL A 474 19.83 0.20 36.33
N VAL A 475 19.42 0.22 35.06
CA VAL A 475 19.37 -1.00 34.24
C VAL A 475 20.12 -0.68 32.96
N ALA A 476 21.42 -0.96 33.00
CA ALA A 476 22.23 -1.17 31.82
C ALA A 476 23.10 -2.40 32.08
N GLN A 477 22.57 -3.58 31.75
CA GLN A 477 23.40 -4.61 31.13
C GLN A 477 23.01 -4.65 29.66
N PRO A 478 23.99 -4.72 28.73
CA PRO A 478 23.71 -4.77 27.31
C PRO A 478 22.94 -6.06 26.98
N MET A 479 21.83 -5.93 26.25
CA MET A 479 21.18 -7.06 25.57
C MET A 479 22.14 -7.60 24.50
N SER A 480 23.00 -8.54 24.89
CA SER A 480 23.71 -9.42 23.97
C SER A 480 23.46 -10.92 24.27
N THR A 481 22.51 -11.24 25.14
CA THR A 481 22.21 -12.64 25.53
C THR A 481 20.79 -13.13 25.25
N ALA A 482 19.92 -12.34 24.60
CA ALA A 482 18.54 -12.76 24.30
C ALA A 482 18.37 -13.50 22.95
N TYR A 483 19.43 -14.07 22.37
CA TYR A 483 19.37 -14.88 21.15
C TYR A 483 19.68 -16.37 21.35
N ASN A 484 19.89 -16.84 22.59
CA ASN A 484 20.23 -18.23 22.88
C ASN A 484 19.36 -18.89 23.98
N SER A 485 18.04 -18.68 23.98
CA SER A 485 17.14 -19.39 24.91
C SER A 485 15.75 -19.78 24.38
N PHE A 486 15.56 -19.83 23.06
CA PHE A 486 14.42 -20.56 22.46
C PHE A 486 14.95 -21.73 21.62
N GLY A 487 15.52 -22.70 22.32
CA GLY A 487 15.95 -23.96 21.75
C GLY A 487 16.39 -24.87 22.88
N GLN A 488 15.67 -25.97 23.07
CA GLN A 488 15.85 -27.02 24.09
C GLN A 488 15.09 -26.83 25.40
N SER A 489 13.81 -27.17 25.40
CA SER A 489 13.23 -28.11 26.40
C SER A 489 11.75 -28.34 26.12
N GLU A 490 11.44 -29.26 25.20
CA GLU A 490 10.25 -30.10 25.30
C GLU A 490 10.36 -31.30 24.33
N LEU A 491 11.34 -32.16 24.61
CA LEU A 491 11.38 -33.54 24.17
C LEU A 491 12.09 -34.34 25.27
N LYS A 492 11.32 -34.85 26.22
CA LYS A 492 11.51 -36.11 26.99
C LYS A 492 10.63 -36.09 28.26
N LYS A 493 9.42 -36.61 28.15
CA LYS A 493 8.96 -37.83 28.82
C LYS A 493 7.59 -38.24 28.32
#